data_AF-A0A2J8U6T0-F1
#
_entry.id   AF-A0A2J8U6T0-F1
#
_cell.length_a   1.000
_cell.length_b   1.000
_cell.length_c   1.000
_cell.angle_alpha   90.00
_cell.angle_beta   90.00
_cell.angle_gamma   90.00
#
_symmetry.space_group_name_H-M   'P 1'
#
loop_
_entity.id
_entity.type
_entity.pdbx_description
1 polymer ?
#
loop_
_entity_poly.entity_id
_entity_poly.type
_entity_poly.pdbx_seq_one_letter_code
_entity_poly.pdbx_strand_id
1 'polypeptide(L)' 'MDQPAGLQVDYVFRGVEHAVRVMVSGQVLELEVEDRMTADQWRGEFDAG' A
#
# COMPACT_ATOMS: atom_id res chain seq x y z
N MET A 1 4.49 7.18 -20.95
CA MET A 1 3.87 7.35 -19.63
C MET A 1 4.51 6.28 -18.78
N ASP A 2 5.52 6.64 -17.98
CA ASP A 2 6.14 5.67 -17.07
C ASP A 2 5.07 5.23 -16.09
N GLN A 3 4.75 3.94 -16.11
CA GLN A 3 3.85 3.38 -15.13
C GLN A 3 4.54 3.53 -13.78
N PRO A 4 3.89 4.13 -12.76
CA PRO A 4 4.51 4.26 -11.45
C PRO A 4 4.98 2.89 -10.98
N ALA A 5 6.24 2.81 -10.57
CA ALA A 5 6.79 1.59 -10.00
C ALA A 5 5.98 1.31 -8.72
N GLY A 6 5.32 0.16 -8.69
CA GLY A 6 4.38 -0.16 -7.62
C GLY A 6 4.21 -1.65 -7.43
N LEU A 7 3.87 -2.02 -6.21
CA LEU A 7 3.55 -3.36 -5.79
C LEU A 7 2.09 -3.35 -5.31
N GLN A 8 1.32 -4.33 -5.76
CA GLN A 8 0.05 -4.66 -5.13
C GLN A 8 0.04 -6.15 -4.84
N VAL A 9 -0.26 -6.50 -3.59
CA VAL A 9 -0.27 -7.88 -3.12
C VAL A 9 -1.33 -8.06 -2.05
N ASP A 10 -2.05 -9.16 -2.10
CA ASP A 10 -2.85 -9.61 -0.97
C ASP A 10 -1.94 -10.36 0.01
N TYR A 11 -1.94 -9.96 1.28
CA TYR A 11 -1.04 -10.50 2.30
C TYR A 11 -1.77 -10.75 3.62
N VAL A 12 -1.38 -11.80 4.35
CA VAL A 12 -2.03 -12.17 5.61
C VAL A 12 -1.21 -11.67 6.80
N PHE A 13 -1.76 -10.71 7.53
CA PHE A 13 -1.22 -10.25 8.81
C PHE A 13 -2.05 -10.85 9.95
N ARG A 14 -1.40 -11.63 10.83
CA ARG A 14 -2.02 -12.23 12.04
C ARG A 14 -3.31 -13.03 11.74
N GLY A 15 -3.38 -13.66 10.57
CA GLY A 15 -4.52 -14.48 10.15
C GLY A 15 -5.64 -13.72 9.42
N VAL A 16 -5.51 -12.41 9.22
CA VAL A 16 -6.46 -11.58 8.46
C VAL A 16 -5.85 -11.16 7.14
N GLU A 17 -6.60 -11.30 6.05
CA GLU A 17 -6.17 -10.91 4.70
C GLU A 17 -6.27 -9.40 4.51
N HIS A 18 -5.22 -8.82 3.96
CA HIS A 18 -5.13 -7.40 3.66
C HIS A 18 -4.69 -7.19 2.22
N ALA A 19 -5.32 -6.23 1.54
CA ALA A 19 -4.74 -5.69 0.30
C ALA A 19 -3.68 -4.66 0.66
N VAL A 20 -2.44 -4.91 0.23
CA VAL A 20 -1.32 -3.98 0.41
C VAL A 20 -0.94 -3.41 -0.94
N ARG A 21 -0.92 -2.08 -1.02
CA ARG A 21 -0.47 -1.34 -2.21
C ARG A 21 0.64 -0.39 -1.84
N VAL A 22 1.74 -0.46 -2.58
CA VAL A 22 2.87 0.45 -2.47
C VAL A 22 3.09 1.10 -3.84
N MET A 23 3.23 2.41 -3.86
CA MET A 23 3.52 3.17 -5.08
C MET A 23 4.62 4.18 -4.81
N VAL A 24 5.50 4.37 -5.79
CA VAL A 24 6.46 5.47 -5.77
C VAL A 24 6.03 6.51 -6.80
N SER A 25 5.80 7.74 -6.33
CA SER A 25 5.44 8.90 -7.14
C SER A 25 6.48 10.00 -6.91
N GLY A 26 7.41 10.14 -7.85
CA GLY A 26 8.56 11.05 -7.69
C GLY A 26 9.47 10.60 -6.53
N GLN A 27 9.55 11.41 -5.47
CA GLN A 27 10.33 11.11 -4.25
C GLN A 27 9.46 10.69 -3.05
N VAL A 28 8.18 10.41 -3.29
CA VAL A 28 7.24 9.99 -2.25
C VAL A 28 6.89 8.52 -2.44
N LEU A 29 6.97 7.75 -1.37
CA LEU A 29 6.42 6.41 -1.28
C LEU A 29 5.05 6.49 -0.60
N GLU A 30 4.02 6.07 -1.32
CA GLU A 30 2.65 5.94 -0.84
C GLU A 30 2.39 4.47 -0.48
N LEU A 31 1.89 4.23 0.74
CA LEU A 31 1.46 2.93 1.23
C LEU A 31 -0.03 2.98 1.57
N GLU A 32 -0.80 2.05 1.00
CA GLU A 32 -2.19 1.80 1.36
C GLU A 32 -2.34 0.36 1.84
N VAL A 33 -3.06 0.18 2.93
CA VAL A 33 -3.42 -1.14 3.48
C VAL A 33 -4.92 -1.16 3.74
N GLU A 34 -5.60 -2.14 3.19
CA GLU A 34 -7.02 -2.40 3.40
C GLU A 34 -7.20 -3.75 4.11
N ASP A 35 -7.86 -3.76 5.26
CA ASP A 35 -8.35 -4.99 5.89
C ASP A 35 -9.57 -5.50 5.11
N ARG A 36 -9.48 -6.69 4.51
CA ARG A 36 -10.56 -7.23 3.67
C ARG A 36 -11.79 -7.68 4.46
N MET A 37 -11.63 -7.94 5.75
CA MET A 37 -12.72 -8.40 6.62
C MET A 37 -13.56 -7.23 7.11
N THR A 38 -12.93 -6.12 7.51
CA THR A 38 -13.63 -4.95 8.05
C THR A 38 -13.82 -3.81 7.04
N ALA A 39 -13.08 -3.86 5.92
CA ALA A 39 -12.91 -2.76 4.97
C ALA A 39 -12.26 -1.49 5.57
N ASP A 40 -11.60 -1.63 6.73
CA ASP A 40 -10.79 -0.55 7.29
C ASP A 40 -9.59 -0.28 6.39
N GLN A 41 -9.26 1.00 6.21
CA GLN A 41 -8.15 1.41 5.36
C GLN A 41 -7.20 2.36 6.10
N TRP A 42 -5.92 2.13 5.91
CA TRP A 42 -4.84 2.99 6.38
C TRP A 42 -3.98 3.44 5.20
N ARG A 43 -3.62 4.73 5.20
CA ARG A 43 -2.75 5.35 4.20
C ARG A 43 -1.59 6.06 4.89
N GLY A 44 -0.38 5.87 4.35
CA GLY A 44 0.83 6.56 4.78
C GLY A 44 1.61 7.07 3.58
N GLU A 45 2.23 8.24 3.75
CA GLU A 45 3.12 8.85 2.75
C GLU A 45 4.47 9.12 3.39
N PHE A 46 5.54 8.78 2.67
CA PHE A 46 6.91 8.87 3.16
C PHE A 46 7.76 9.56 2.11
N ASP A 47 8.33 10.72 2.45
CA ASP A 47 9.30 11.42 1.60
C ASP A 47 10.72 10.88 1.80
N ALA A 48 11.59 11.15 0.82
CA ALA A 48 12.95 10.62 0.80
C ALA A 48 13.96 11.32 1.72
N GLY A 49 13.59 12.40 2.42
CA GLY A 49 14.40 13.09 3.44
C GLY A 49 15.78 13.59 3.00
#